data_AF-A0A1Q5T0M0-F1
#
_entry.id   AF-A0A1Q5T0M0-F1
#
_cell.length_a   1.000
_cell.length_b   1.000
_cell.length_c   1.000
_cell.angle_alpha   90.00
_cell.angle_beta   90.00
_cell.angle_gamma   90.00
#
_symmetry.space_group_name_H-M   'P 1'
#
loop_
_entity.id
_entity.type
_entity.pdbx_description
1 polymer ?
#
loop_
_entity_poly.entity_id
_entity_poly.type
_entity_poly.pdbx_seq_one_letter_code
_entity_poly.pdbx_strand_id
1 'polypeptide(L)'
;MLPQVESTDRIPLWLDCDPGESGLDGTDLLPKPSVPPITDENPILAMRNALLAQPKGTPWVVATGTLTNVALLFATFPEVVDHIQGLSIMGGAIGDGFTDAPMSRLPGEKSRIGNITPWAEFNLYCDPESSQSIFSNPFLASKTTIAALDLTHQVLASQDVQTRILHGGRDPSKPPTVIRRILHALLTFFAATYEKVFGLATGPPLHDPLAVAVILSTLNPSFASEHPQEALNFDDRDGERFAVNIVTDGCHGEDVSTTGQLGRSIATPVVGPGVAIPRSVDLDAFWAIILDCVQLADDCNAARS
;
A
#
# COMPACT_ATOMS: atom_id res chain seq x y z
N MET A 1 -16.49 15.74 -40.86
CA MET A 1 -15.46 16.20 -39.92
C MET A 1 -16.09 16.13 -38.55
N LEU A 2 -15.89 15.01 -37.84
CA LEU A 2 -16.45 14.82 -36.51
C LEU A 2 -15.53 15.52 -35.50
N PRO A 3 -16.07 16.31 -34.56
CA PRO A 3 -15.24 16.95 -33.54
C PRO A 3 -14.66 15.88 -32.61
N GLN A 4 -13.37 16.01 -32.31
CA GLN A 4 -12.71 15.24 -31.27
C GLN A 4 -13.33 15.62 -29.92
N VAL A 5 -13.82 14.64 -29.18
CA VAL A 5 -14.16 14.78 -27.76
C VAL A 5 -12.84 14.64 -27.01
N GLU A 6 -12.34 15.73 -26.44
CA GLU A 6 -11.33 15.67 -25.39
C GLU A 6 -11.95 14.98 -24.18
N SER A 7 -11.44 13.81 -23.84
CA SER A 7 -11.78 13.08 -22.61
C SER A 7 -11.09 13.76 -21.44
N THR A 8 -11.77 14.70 -20.80
CA THR A 8 -11.36 15.32 -19.53
C THR A 8 -11.92 14.59 -18.30
N ASP A 9 -12.27 13.31 -18.41
CA ASP A 9 -12.75 12.49 -17.28
C ASP A 9 -11.58 12.11 -16.36
N ARG A 10 -10.92 13.09 -15.74
CA ARG A 10 -10.19 12.84 -14.49
C ARG A 10 -11.20 12.94 -13.36
N ILE A 11 -11.34 11.86 -12.60
CA ILE A 11 -12.07 11.88 -11.33
C ILE A 11 -11.35 12.90 -10.45
N PRO A 12 -11.95 14.05 -10.12
CA PRO A 12 -11.28 14.98 -9.23
C PRO A 12 -11.47 14.45 -7.80
N LEU A 13 -10.36 14.38 -7.08
CA LEU A 13 -10.21 13.63 -5.85
C LEU A 13 -10.22 14.58 -4.65
N TRP A 14 -10.79 14.18 -3.50
CA TRP A 14 -10.81 15.03 -2.29
C TRP A 14 -9.43 15.18 -1.62
N LEU A 15 -8.56 14.21 -1.83
CA LEU A 15 -7.12 14.38 -1.78
C LEU A 15 -6.64 14.54 -3.21
N ASP A 16 -5.76 15.49 -3.51
CA ASP A 16 -4.98 15.44 -4.75
C ASP A 16 -3.92 14.33 -4.59
N CYS A 17 -4.39 13.07 -4.58
CA CYS A 17 -3.60 11.85 -4.69
C CYS A 17 -3.18 11.62 -6.15
N ASP A 18 -3.40 12.59 -7.04
CA ASP A 18 -2.91 12.53 -8.41
C ASP A 18 -1.38 12.32 -8.30
N PRO A 19 -0.85 11.16 -8.75
CA PRO A 19 0.59 10.96 -8.84
C PRO A 19 1.23 11.82 -9.94
N GLY A 20 0.47 12.80 -10.42
CA GLY A 20 0.75 13.75 -11.47
C GLY A 20 0.55 13.13 -12.84
N GLU A 21 0.74 13.91 -13.90
CA GLU A 21 0.35 13.47 -15.25
C GLU A 21 1.12 12.22 -15.72
N SER A 22 2.34 12.01 -15.19
CA SER A 22 3.14 10.82 -15.50
C SER A 22 2.86 9.63 -14.58
N GLY A 23 2.15 9.84 -13.46
CA GLY A 23 1.99 8.87 -12.38
C GLY A 23 3.22 8.62 -11.51
N LEU A 24 4.31 9.36 -11.75
CA LEU A 24 5.53 9.40 -10.95
C LEU A 24 6.09 10.83 -10.90
N ASP A 25 5.21 11.84 -10.90
CA ASP A 25 5.63 13.22 -10.86
C ASP A 25 6.43 13.49 -9.57
N GLY A 26 7.30 14.49 -9.65
CA GLY A 26 8.31 14.79 -8.64
C GLY A 26 9.74 14.53 -9.10
N THR A 27 9.95 13.76 -10.19
CA THR A 27 11.30 13.58 -10.73
C THR A 27 11.37 13.33 -12.25
N ASP A 28 12.23 14.09 -12.94
CA ASP A 28 12.56 13.87 -14.36
C ASP A 28 13.75 12.90 -14.55
N LEU A 29 14.20 12.26 -13.47
CA LEU A 29 15.42 11.45 -13.46
C LEU A 29 15.18 9.97 -13.80
N LEU A 30 13.93 9.58 -14.01
CA LEU A 30 13.60 8.20 -14.37
C LEU A 30 14.29 7.84 -15.70
N PRO A 31 15.03 6.72 -15.75
CA PRO A 31 15.64 6.29 -16.99
C PRO A 31 14.54 5.87 -17.98
N LYS A 32 14.81 6.04 -19.27
CA LYS A 32 13.95 5.45 -20.31
C LYS A 32 13.98 3.93 -20.16
N PRO A 33 12.83 3.23 -20.17
CA PRO A 33 12.79 1.78 -20.15
C PRO A 33 13.66 1.19 -21.27
N SER A 34 14.49 0.20 -20.93
CA SER A 34 15.38 -0.48 -21.89
C SER A 34 14.67 -1.56 -22.71
N VAL A 35 13.44 -1.91 -22.33
CA VAL A 35 12.58 -2.90 -22.99
C VAL A 35 11.24 -2.27 -23.35
N PRO A 36 10.60 -2.70 -24.46
CA PRO A 36 9.27 -2.23 -24.82
C PRO A 36 8.22 -2.72 -23.80
N PRO A 37 7.06 -2.04 -23.71
CA PRO A 37 5.95 -2.54 -22.91
C PRO A 37 5.48 -3.90 -23.45
N ILE A 38 5.17 -4.82 -22.53
CA ILE A 38 4.55 -6.10 -22.85
C ILE A 38 3.07 -5.83 -23.15
N THR A 39 2.61 -6.20 -24.34
CA THR A 39 1.24 -5.90 -24.83
C THR A 39 0.48 -7.13 -25.31
N ASP A 40 1.14 -8.28 -25.37
CA ASP A 40 0.62 -9.55 -25.89
C ASP A 40 0.28 -10.56 -24.78
N GLU A 41 0.43 -10.17 -23.51
CA GLU A 41 0.12 -11.01 -22.35
C GLU A 41 -0.97 -10.39 -21.47
N ASN A 42 -1.97 -11.19 -21.10
CA ASN A 42 -2.98 -10.76 -20.15
C ASN A 42 -2.38 -10.79 -18.71
N PRO A 43 -2.47 -9.69 -17.94
CA PRO A 43 -1.84 -9.61 -16.63
C PRO A 43 -2.38 -10.62 -15.62
N ILE A 44 -3.65 -11.03 -15.74
CA ILE A 44 -4.26 -12.04 -14.87
C ILE A 44 -3.65 -13.42 -15.15
N LEU A 45 -3.45 -13.75 -16.43
CA LEU A 45 -2.76 -14.98 -16.83
C LEU A 45 -1.30 -14.97 -16.40
N ALA A 46 -0.61 -13.83 -16.56
CA ALA A 46 0.77 -13.66 -16.12
C ALA A 46 0.92 -13.91 -14.61
N MET A 47 0.06 -13.29 -13.79
CA MET A 47 0.04 -13.50 -12.33
C MET A 47 -0.19 -14.98 -11.99
N ARG A 48 -1.21 -15.61 -12.57
CA ARG A 48 -1.49 -17.03 -12.34
C ARG A 48 -0.27 -17.90 -12.67
N ASN A 49 0.31 -17.72 -13.86
CA ASN A 49 1.43 -18.53 -14.31
C ASN A 49 2.67 -18.35 -13.42
N ALA A 50 2.97 -17.11 -13.01
CA ALA A 50 4.06 -16.82 -12.10
C ALA A 50 3.86 -17.49 -10.73
N LEU A 51 2.65 -17.46 -10.18
CA LEU A 51 2.32 -18.10 -8.91
C LEU A 51 2.42 -19.63 -9.00
N LEU A 52 1.83 -20.24 -10.03
CA LEU A 52 1.84 -21.70 -10.22
C LEU A 52 3.22 -22.26 -10.59
N ALA A 53 4.14 -21.43 -11.07
CA ALA A 53 5.53 -21.81 -11.29
C ALA A 53 6.33 -21.97 -9.99
N GLN A 54 5.85 -21.40 -8.88
CA GLN A 54 6.47 -21.56 -7.56
C GLN A 54 5.90 -22.80 -6.84
N PRO A 55 6.66 -23.40 -5.88
CA PRO A 55 6.15 -24.48 -5.05
C PRO A 55 4.83 -24.10 -4.37
N LYS A 56 3.92 -25.06 -4.26
CA LYS A 56 2.63 -24.84 -3.59
C LYS A 56 2.85 -24.40 -2.14
N GLY A 57 2.16 -23.33 -1.73
CA GLY A 57 2.19 -22.80 -0.37
C GLY A 57 3.37 -21.89 -0.05
N THR A 58 4.15 -21.47 -1.05
CA THR A 58 5.27 -20.53 -0.87
C THR A 58 5.08 -19.14 -1.49
N PRO A 59 4.35 -18.92 -2.60
CA PRO A 59 4.30 -17.59 -3.19
C PRO A 59 3.32 -16.68 -2.44
N TRP A 60 3.68 -15.40 -2.36
CA TRP A 60 2.82 -14.33 -1.85
C TRP A 60 2.30 -13.46 -2.99
N VAL A 61 1.09 -12.93 -2.82
CA VAL A 61 0.59 -11.82 -3.63
C VAL A 61 0.66 -10.56 -2.77
N VAL A 62 1.27 -9.50 -3.30
CA VAL A 62 1.27 -8.17 -2.67
C VAL A 62 0.52 -7.20 -3.58
N ALA A 63 -0.54 -6.61 -3.07
CA ALA A 63 -1.38 -5.68 -3.80
C ALA A 63 -1.27 -4.29 -3.17
N THR A 64 -0.76 -3.32 -3.92
CA THR A 64 -0.57 -1.94 -3.44
C THR A 64 -1.34 -0.90 -4.26
N GLY A 65 -2.16 -1.36 -5.20
CA GLY A 65 -3.09 -0.56 -5.97
C GLY A 65 -4.52 -1.07 -5.83
N THR A 66 -5.38 -0.66 -6.76
CA THR A 66 -6.77 -1.17 -6.82
C THR A 66 -6.79 -2.69 -6.95
N LEU A 67 -7.77 -3.32 -6.31
CA LEU A 67 -7.80 -4.78 -6.17
C LEU A 67 -8.42 -5.51 -7.37
N THR A 68 -8.74 -4.80 -8.46
CA THR A 68 -9.40 -5.34 -9.65
C THR A 68 -8.69 -6.57 -10.21
N ASN A 69 -7.38 -6.46 -10.46
CA ASN A 69 -6.61 -7.56 -11.03
C ASN A 69 -6.53 -8.76 -10.07
N VAL A 70 -6.39 -8.50 -8.78
CA VAL A 70 -6.28 -9.54 -7.74
C VAL A 70 -7.62 -10.26 -7.54
N ALA A 71 -8.73 -9.52 -7.54
CA ALA A 71 -10.07 -10.09 -7.49
C ALA A 71 -10.35 -10.95 -8.73
N LEU A 72 -10.03 -10.46 -9.93
CA LEU A 72 -10.16 -11.22 -11.18
C LEU A 72 -9.31 -12.49 -11.18
N LEU A 73 -8.09 -12.45 -10.64
CA LEU A 73 -7.23 -13.63 -10.49
C LEU A 73 -7.93 -14.72 -9.67
N PHE A 74 -8.42 -14.40 -8.48
CA PHE A 74 -9.04 -15.41 -7.61
C PHE A 74 -10.43 -15.83 -8.07
N ALA A 75 -11.18 -14.95 -8.74
CA ALA A 75 -12.46 -15.30 -9.34
C ALA A 75 -12.31 -16.22 -10.55
N THR A 76 -11.31 -15.98 -11.39
CA THR A 76 -11.06 -16.75 -12.63
C THR A 76 -10.32 -18.06 -12.34
N PHE A 77 -9.41 -18.05 -11.37
CA PHE A 77 -8.51 -19.15 -11.04
C PHE A 77 -8.57 -19.47 -9.53
N PRO A 78 -9.69 -20.03 -9.05
CA PRO A 78 -9.87 -20.30 -7.63
C PRO A 78 -8.82 -21.27 -7.06
N GLU A 79 -8.17 -22.09 -7.91
CA GLU A 79 -7.07 -22.96 -7.49
C GLU A 79 -5.86 -22.19 -6.92
N VAL A 80 -5.71 -20.91 -7.30
CA VAL A 80 -4.61 -20.06 -6.83
C VAL A 80 -4.76 -19.74 -5.34
N VAL A 81 -5.99 -19.68 -4.81
CA VAL A 81 -6.23 -19.44 -3.38
C VAL A 81 -5.54 -20.50 -2.53
N ASP A 82 -5.59 -21.77 -2.95
CA ASP A 82 -4.92 -22.88 -2.27
C ASP A 82 -3.41 -22.93 -2.55
N HIS A 83 -2.95 -22.27 -3.61
CA HIS A 83 -1.56 -22.31 -4.03
C HIS A 83 -0.68 -21.27 -3.32
N ILE A 84 -1.24 -20.10 -3.01
CA ILE A 84 -0.49 -19.04 -2.34
C ILE A 84 -0.30 -19.33 -0.85
N GLN A 85 0.81 -18.81 -0.32
CA GLN A 85 1.07 -18.76 1.10
C GLN A 85 0.22 -17.66 1.76
N GLY A 86 0.21 -16.46 1.17
CA GLY A 86 -0.45 -15.29 1.75
C GLY A 86 -0.76 -14.19 0.73
N LEU A 87 -1.67 -13.30 1.13
CA LEU A 87 -2.05 -12.09 0.41
C LEU A 87 -1.80 -10.89 1.33
N SER A 88 -0.97 -9.95 0.89
CA SER A 88 -0.72 -8.68 1.60
C SER A 88 -1.28 -7.52 0.80
N ILE A 89 -2.11 -6.69 1.43
CA ILE A 89 -2.79 -5.57 0.78
C ILE A 89 -2.40 -4.27 1.47
N MET A 90 -1.98 -3.26 0.71
CA MET A 90 -2.04 -1.88 1.17
C MET A 90 -3.39 -1.31 0.76
N GLY A 91 -4.21 -0.96 1.75
CA GLY A 91 -5.50 -0.34 1.50
C GLY A 91 -6.42 -0.36 2.71
N GLY A 92 -7.49 0.42 2.62
CA GLY A 92 -8.49 0.52 3.69
C GLY A 92 -8.11 1.49 4.82
N ALA A 93 -9.12 1.87 5.58
CA ALA A 93 -9.03 2.70 6.78
C ALA A 93 -10.11 2.24 7.77
N ILE A 94 -9.68 1.80 8.95
CA ILE A 94 -10.59 1.28 9.97
C ILE A 94 -11.07 2.42 10.86
N GLY A 95 -10.14 3.21 11.40
CA GLY A 95 -10.39 4.39 12.20
C GLY A 95 -11.01 4.09 13.57
N ASP A 96 -11.78 5.04 14.10
CA ASP A 96 -12.51 4.90 15.37
C ASP A 96 -11.64 4.43 16.56
N GLY A 97 -10.35 4.82 16.59
CA GLY A 97 -9.41 4.45 17.65
C GLY A 97 -8.84 3.04 17.52
N PHE A 98 -8.89 2.45 16.32
CA PHE A 98 -8.29 1.13 16.03
C PHE A 98 -6.79 1.08 16.32
N THR A 99 -6.07 2.20 16.15
CA THR A 99 -4.67 2.34 16.59
C THR A 99 -4.46 3.65 17.33
N ASP A 100 -3.28 3.81 17.93
CA ASP A 100 -2.86 5.06 18.54
C ASP A 100 -2.49 6.14 17.50
N ALA A 101 -2.44 5.79 16.21
CA ALA A 101 -2.19 6.74 15.14
C ALA A 101 -3.40 7.68 14.98
N PRO A 102 -3.23 9.00 15.13
CA PRO A 102 -4.31 9.93 14.83
C PRO A 102 -4.58 9.91 13.33
N MET A 103 -5.76 9.41 12.95
CA MET A 103 -6.17 9.33 11.53
C MET A 103 -6.19 10.71 10.86
N SER A 104 -6.64 11.74 11.57
CA SER A 104 -6.47 13.14 11.22
C SER A 104 -5.98 13.93 12.44
N ARG A 105 -5.02 14.84 12.22
CA ARG A 105 -4.49 15.77 13.23
C ARG A 105 -5.10 17.16 13.09
N LEU A 106 -6.02 17.37 12.15
CA LEU A 106 -6.66 18.67 11.94
C LEU A 106 -7.75 18.95 12.98
N PRO A 107 -7.87 20.20 13.48
CA PRO A 107 -8.94 20.57 14.40
C PRO A 107 -10.32 20.32 13.80
N GLY A 108 -11.17 19.55 14.49
CA GLY A 108 -12.56 19.27 14.07
C GLY A 108 -12.74 18.03 13.19
N GLU A 109 -11.66 17.43 12.68
CA GLU A 109 -11.69 16.32 11.71
C GLU A 109 -11.51 14.94 12.35
N LYS A 110 -11.90 14.78 13.62
CA LYS A 110 -11.65 13.54 14.38
C LYS A 110 -12.34 12.29 13.81
N SER A 111 -13.39 12.48 13.02
CA SER A 111 -14.16 11.39 12.41
C SER A 111 -13.68 11.01 11.01
N ARG A 112 -12.76 11.78 10.40
CA ARG A 112 -12.19 11.43 9.09
C ARG A 112 -11.18 10.30 9.27
N ILE A 113 -11.36 9.25 8.48
CA ILE A 113 -10.50 8.06 8.47
C ILE A 113 -9.92 7.83 7.07
N GLY A 114 -10.64 8.19 6.01
CA GLY A 114 -10.22 8.00 4.64
C GLY A 114 -9.28 9.10 4.12
N ASN A 115 -8.52 8.77 3.08
CA ASN A 115 -7.72 9.73 2.30
C ASN A 115 -8.54 10.28 1.12
N ILE A 116 -9.20 9.42 0.34
CA ILE A 116 -9.92 9.86 -0.86
C ILE A 116 -11.32 10.39 -0.58
N THR A 117 -12.02 9.87 0.43
CA THR A 117 -13.26 10.45 0.95
C THR A 117 -13.12 10.54 2.47
N PRO A 118 -14.06 11.15 3.21
CA PRO A 118 -14.00 11.12 4.67
C PRO A 118 -13.93 9.70 5.27
N TRP A 119 -14.43 8.69 4.54
CA TRP A 119 -14.62 7.33 5.04
C TRP A 119 -13.74 6.26 4.39
N ALA A 120 -13.24 6.51 3.17
CA ALA A 120 -12.61 5.49 2.36
C ALA A 120 -11.16 5.83 2.01
N GLU A 121 -10.36 4.78 1.96
CA GLU A 121 -9.02 4.80 1.40
C GLU A 121 -9.09 4.59 -0.13
N PHE A 122 -8.17 5.23 -0.85
CA PHE A 122 -8.12 5.31 -2.31
C PHE A 122 -8.25 3.96 -3.02
N ASN A 123 -7.40 2.99 -2.71
CA ASN A 123 -7.38 1.69 -3.41
C ASN A 123 -8.72 0.97 -3.29
N LEU A 124 -9.35 0.98 -2.11
CA LEU A 124 -10.63 0.30 -1.90
C LEU A 124 -11.82 1.10 -2.44
N TYR A 125 -11.73 2.43 -2.45
CA TYR A 125 -12.74 3.30 -3.06
C TYR A 125 -12.79 3.17 -4.58
N CYS A 126 -11.62 3.02 -5.24
CA CYS A 126 -11.57 2.92 -6.70
C CYS A 126 -12.26 1.67 -7.24
N ASP A 127 -12.23 0.55 -6.50
CA ASP A 127 -12.93 -0.68 -6.86
C ASP A 127 -13.45 -1.42 -5.61
N PRO A 128 -14.57 -0.94 -5.03
CA PRO A 128 -15.11 -1.48 -3.79
C PRO A 128 -15.70 -2.88 -3.97
N GLU A 129 -16.23 -3.21 -5.15
CA GLU A 129 -16.75 -4.54 -5.47
C GLU A 129 -15.64 -5.59 -5.50
N SER A 130 -14.53 -5.30 -6.17
CA SER A 130 -13.36 -6.20 -6.18
C SER A 130 -12.81 -6.39 -4.77
N SER A 131 -12.74 -5.31 -4.00
CA SER A 131 -12.32 -5.35 -2.60
C SER A 131 -13.26 -6.23 -1.75
N GLN A 132 -14.57 -6.04 -1.87
CA GLN A 132 -15.58 -6.86 -1.18
C GLN A 132 -15.46 -8.34 -1.54
N SER A 133 -15.20 -8.65 -2.81
CA SER A 133 -15.08 -10.04 -3.28
C SER A 133 -13.92 -10.80 -2.63
N ILE A 134 -12.80 -10.11 -2.37
CA ILE A 134 -11.62 -10.68 -1.71
C ILE A 134 -11.94 -11.00 -0.25
N PHE A 135 -12.49 -10.03 0.49
CA PHE A 135 -12.74 -10.19 1.92
C PHE A 135 -13.93 -11.10 2.24
N SER A 136 -14.86 -11.26 1.30
CA SER A 136 -15.99 -12.19 1.43
C SER A 136 -15.60 -13.66 1.22
N ASN A 137 -14.42 -13.94 0.64
CA ASN A 137 -13.93 -15.31 0.48
C ASN A 137 -13.21 -15.76 1.77
N PRO A 138 -13.76 -16.73 2.53
CA PRO A 138 -13.22 -17.11 3.84
C PRO A 138 -11.82 -17.73 3.77
N PHE A 139 -11.50 -18.46 2.68
CA PHE A 139 -10.17 -19.05 2.50
C PHE A 139 -9.14 -17.98 2.22
N LEU A 140 -9.49 -17.00 1.37
CA LEU A 140 -8.60 -15.89 1.07
C LEU A 140 -8.45 -14.98 2.28
N ALA A 141 -9.55 -14.59 2.93
CA ALA A 141 -9.55 -13.77 4.13
C ALA A 141 -8.60 -14.33 5.21
N SER A 142 -8.60 -15.65 5.43
CA SER A 142 -7.70 -16.31 6.39
C SER A 142 -6.20 -16.21 6.08
N LYS A 143 -5.85 -15.84 4.84
CA LYS A 143 -4.49 -15.67 4.34
C LYS A 143 -4.14 -14.19 4.11
N THR A 144 -5.07 -13.28 4.41
CA THR A 144 -4.94 -11.86 4.07
C THR A 144 -4.45 -11.04 5.25
N THR A 145 -3.47 -10.18 4.98
CA THR A 145 -3.04 -9.10 5.86
C THR A 145 -3.33 -7.75 5.20
N ILE A 146 -3.89 -6.80 5.95
CA ILE A 146 -4.12 -5.43 5.46
C ILE A 146 -3.20 -4.45 6.18
N ALA A 147 -2.37 -3.74 5.42
CA ALA A 147 -1.68 -2.53 5.84
C ALA A 147 -2.57 -1.31 5.57
N ALA A 148 -3.49 -1.04 6.50
CA ALA A 148 -4.46 0.06 6.41
C ALA A 148 -3.81 1.43 6.70
N LEU A 149 -4.55 2.51 6.45
CA LEU A 149 -4.15 3.87 6.84
C LEU A 149 -3.81 3.98 8.33
N ASP A 150 -4.51 3.24 9.19
CA ASP A 150 -4.25 3.16 10.63
C ASP A 150 -2.82 2.71 10.97
N LEU A 151 -2.23 1.85 10.15
CA LEU A 151 -0.85 1.38 10.29
C LEU A 151 0.11 2.31 9.56
N THR A 152 -0.18 2.62 8.30
CA THR A 152 0.73 3.37 7.43
C THR A 152 0.93 4.83 7.87
N HIS A 153 -0.04 5.44 8.55
CA HIS A 153 0.10 6.78 9.14
C HIS A 153 1.05 6.83 10.34
N GLN A 154 1.53 5.69 10.84
CA GLN A 154 2.60 5.62 11.84
C GLN A 154 3.99 5.71 11.19
N VAL A 155 4.11 5.35 9.91
CA VAL A 155 5.37 5.26 9.18
C VAL A 155 5.66 6.57 8.46
N LEU A 156 5.97 7.61 9.24
CA LEU A 156 6.20 8.95 8.72
C LEU A 156 7.66 9.16 8.35
N ALA A 157 7.90 9.60 7.11
CA ALA A 157 9.22 9.99 6.63
C ALA A 157 9.65 11.33 7.24
N SER A 158 10.12 11.28 8.49
CA SER A 158 10.65 12.44 9.20
C SER A 158 11.82 13.10 8.44
N GLN A 159 12.19 14.33 8.80
CA GLN A 159 13.34 14.99 8.21
C GLN A 159 14.65 14.18 8.35
N ASP A 160 14.82 13.43 9.45
CA ASP A 160 15.97 12.52 9.62
C ASP A 160 15.93 11.38 8.60
N VAL A 161 14.75 10.75 8.42
CA VAL A 161 14.54 9.69 7.44
C VAL A 161 14.79 10.20 6.02
N GLN A 162 14.23 11.35 5.66
CA GLN A 162 14.43 11.97 4.34
C GLN A 162 15.92 12.24 4.08
N THR A 163 16.64 12.77 5.08
CA THR A 163 18.08 13.02 4.99
C THR A 163 18.86 11.72 4.77
N ARG A 164 18.53 10.66 5.52
CA ARG A 164 19.17 9.35 5.41
C ARG A 164 18.90 8.68 4.06
N ILE A 165 17.68 8.79 3.54
CA ILE A 165 17.32 8.30 2.20
C ILE A 165 18.15 9.04 1.15
N LEU A 166 18.22 10.38 1.23
CA LEU A 166 18.92 11.19 0.26
C LEU A 166 20.44 10.97 0.28
N HIS A 167 21.06 10.88 1.46
CA HIS A 167 22.53 10.90 1.59
C HIS A 167 23.17 9.56 1.98
N GLY A 168 22.39 8.52 2.29
CA GLY A 168 22.92 7.24 2.81
C GLY A 168 23.40 7.32 4.25
N GLY A 169 23.08 8.41 4.94
CA GLY A 169 23.49 8.68 6.31
C GLY A 169 23.02 10.07 6.73
N ARG A 170 23.51 10.53 7.88
CA ARG A 170 23.17 11.87 8.41
C ARG A 170 24.11 12.97 7.95
N ASP A 171 25.16 12.62 7.20
CA ASP A 171 26.15 13.56 6.71
C ASP A 171 25.78 14.05 5.30
N PRO A 172 25.32 15.30 5.14
CA PRO A 172 24.92 15.85 3.84
C PRO A 172 26.10 16.26 2.96
N SER A 173 27.35 16.10 3.43
CA SER A 173 28.55 16.50 2.66
C SER A 173 28.78 15.64 1.42
N LYS A 174 28.26 14.40 1.41
CA LYS A 174 28.35 13.51 0.25
C LYS A 174 27.21 13.82 -0.74
N PRO A 175 27.54 14.01 -2.03
CA PRO A 175 26.52 14.21 -3.05
C PRO A 175 25.64 12.96 -3.16
N PRO A 176 24.31 13.10 -3.22
CA PRO A 176 23.40 11.97 -3.32
C PRO A 176 23.52 11.29 -4.69
N THR A 177 23.37 9.96 -4.72
CA THR A 177 23.31 9.20 -5.98
C THR A 177 22.03 9.51 -6.75
N VAL A 178 22.00 9.18 -8.05
CA VAL A 178 20.81 9.41 -8.89
C VAL A 178 19.57 8.70 -8.34
N ILE A 179 19.72 7.44 -7.91
CA ILE A 179 18.62 6.66 -7.35
C ILE A 179 18.10 7.25 -6.03
N ARG A 180 18.99 7.72 -5.14
CA ARG A 180 18.58 8.39 -3.90
C ARG A 180 17.82 9.68 -4.15
N ARG A 181 18.23 10.46 -5.16
CA ARG A 181 17.50 11.66 -5.57
C ARG A 181 16.10 11.34 -6.10
N ILE A 182 15.94 10.28 -6.89
CA ILE A 182 14.64 9.78 -7.35
C ILE A 182 13.77 9.41 -6.16
N LEU A 183 14.27 8.53 -5.27
CA LEU A 183 13.50 8.04 -4.12
C LEU A 183 13.10 9.15 -3.16
N HIS A 184 14.02 10.07 -2.86
CA HIS A 184 13.71 11.24 -2.04
C HIS A 184 12.62 12.11 -2.69
N ALA A 185 12.73 12.37 -3.99
CA ALA A 185 11.76 13.19 -4.70
C ALA A 185 10.35 12.55 -4.67
N LEU A 186 10.24 11.27 -5.00
CA LEU A 186 8.99 10.50 -4.94
C LEU A 186 8.40 10.50 -3.52
N LEU A 187 9.24 10.31 -2.50
CA LEU A 187 8.81 10.33 -1.11
C LEU A 187 8.24 11.69 -0.70
N THR A 188 8.89 12.78 -1.11
CA THR A 188 8.51 14.14 -0.70
C THR A 188 7.39 14.76 -1.55
N PHE A 189 7.06 14.18 -2.70
CA PHE A 189 6.08 14.73 -3.64
C PHE A 189 4.73 15.02 -2.97
N PHE A 190 4.23 14.10 -2.14
CA PHE A 190 2.94 14.24 -1.47
C PHE A 190 2.99 14.91 -0.08
N ALA A 191 4.17 15.34 0.40
CA ALA A 191 4.33 15.86 1.76
C ALA A 191 3.36 17.01 2.07
N ALA A 192 3.25 17.98 1.14
CA ALA A 192 2.34 19.12 1.29
C ALA A 192 0.86 18.70 1.32
N THR A 193 0.47 17.71 0.51
CA THR A 193 -0.91 17.18 0.48
C THR A 193 -1.27 16.50 1.80
N TYR A 194 -0.38 15.65 2.34
CA TYR A 194 -0.61 14.97 3.62
C TYR A 194 -0.62 15.93 4.81
N GLU A 195 0.23 16.96 4.80
CA GLU A 195 0.17 18.02 5.81
C GLU A 195 -1.17 18.74 5.75
N LYS A 196 -1.62 19.14 4.55
CA LYS A 196 -2.88 19.87 4.35
C LYS A 196 -4.11 19.06 4.78
N VAL A 197 -4.17 17.77 4.46
CA VAL A 197 -5.40 16.98 4.65
C VAL A 197 -5.44 16.24 5.99
N PHE A 198 -4.29 15.82 6.50
CA PHE A 198 -4.21 15.02 7.71
C PHE A 198 -3.41 15.68 8.83
N GLY A 199 -2.78 16.83 8.58
CA GLY A 199 -1.92 17.50 9.57
C GLY A 199 -0.64 16.73 9.86
N LEU A 200 -0.16 15.90 8.94
CA LEU A 200 1.06 15.09 9.10
C LEU A 200 2.33 15.92 8.89
N ALA A 201 2.53 16.95 9.71
CA ALA A 201 3.68 17.86 9.61
C ALA A 201 5.05 17.19 9.90
N THR A 202 5.07 15.99 10.46
CA THR A 202 6.31 15.22 10.67
C THR A 202 6.94 14.81 9.33
N GLY A 203 6.12 14.56 8.31
CA GLY A 203 6.54 14.06 7.00
C GLY A 203 5.48 13.16 6.37
N PRO A 204 5.59 12.85 5.07
CA PRO A 204 4.63 12.00 4.37
C PRO A 204 4.69 10.56 4.90
N PRO A 205 3.54 9.87 4.98
CA PRO A 205 3.50 8.45 5.31
C PRO A 205 4.05 7.59 4.17
N LEU A 206 4.67 6.46 4.52
CA LEU A 206 5.09 5.44 3.56
C LEU A 206 4.10 4.26 3.60
N HIS A 207 3.27 4.16 2.56
CA HIS A 207 2.17 3.20 2.50
C HIS A 207 2.59 1.83 1.96
N ASP A 208 2.79 1.74 0.64
CA ASP A 208 2.96 0.50 -0.11
C ASP A 208 4.10 -0.41 0.38
N PRO A 209 5.29 0.11 0.77
CA PRO A 209 6.37 -0.73 1.26
C PRO A 209 6.02 -1.52 2.53
N LEU A 210 5.02 -1.10 3.32
CA LEU A 210 4.57 -1.90 4.45
C LEU A 210 3.92 -3.22 4.01
N ALA A 211 3.15 -3.22 2.92
CA ALA A 211 2.55 -4.44 2.40
C ALA A 211 3.61 -5.43 1.91
N VAL A 212 4.73 -4.94 1.37
CA VAL A 212 5.89 -5.78 1.04
C VAL A 212 6.58 -6.29 2.31
N ALA A 213 6.75 -5.41 3.31
CA ALA A 213 7.43 -5.74 4.55
C ALA A 213 6.73 -6.85 5.36
N VAL A 214 5.41 -7.04 5.19
CA VAL A 214 4.65 -8.19 5.75
C VAL A 214 5.28 -9.54 5.37
N ILE A 215 5.90 -9.67 4.19
CA ILE A 215 6.52 -10.93 3.77
C ILE A 215 7.75 -11.25 4.63
N LEU A 216 8.47 -10.23 5.11
CA LEU A 216 9.71 -10.36 5.88
C LEU A 216 9.45 -10.28 7.39
N SER A 217 8.26 -10.67 7.84
CA SER A 217 7.75 -10.29 9.16
C SER A 217 7.21 -11.45 9.98
N THR A 218 6.86 -11.16 11.23
CA THR A 218 6.16 -12.08 12.14
C THR A 218 4.80 -12.54 11.61
N LEU A 219 4.21 -11.81 10.65
CA LEU A 219 2.95 -12.16 9.97
C LEU A 219 3.13 -13.18 8.84
N ASN A 220 4.38 -13.50 8.47
CA ASN A 220 4.73 -14.63 7.63
C ASN A 220 5.35 -15.73 8.50
N PRO A 221 4.58 -16.75 8.94
CA PRO A 221 5.07 -17.76 9.88
C PRO A 221 6.27 -18.56 9.35
N SER A 222 6.33 -18.82 8.04
CA SER A 222 7.46 -19.53 7.43
C SER A 222 8.73 -18.69 7.51
N PHE A 223 8.66 -17.41 7.13
CA PHE A 223 9.81 -16.51 7.23
C PHE A 223 10.23 -16.30 8.68
N ALA A 224 9.29 -16.05 9.59
CA ALA A 224 9.58 -15.86 11.01
C ALA A 224 10.21 -17.10 11.67
N SER A 225 9.81 -18.30 11.24
CA SER A 225 10.41 -19.55 11.74
C SER A 225 11.83 -19.77 11.21
N GLU A 226 12.10 -19.39 9.96
CA GLU A 226 13.42 -19.54 9.33
C GLU A 226 14.40 -18.44 9.75
N HIS A 227 13.89 -17.23 10.00
CA HIS A 227 14.63 -16.01 10.28
C HIS A 227 14.16 -15.29 11.57
N PRO A 228 14.17 -15.95 12.75
CA PRO A 228 13.54 -15.44 13.96
C PRO A 228 14.18 -14.16 14.53
N GLN A 229 15.40 -13.81 14.13
CA GLN A 229 16.10 -12.60 14.57
C GLN A 229 16.01 -11.46 13.54
N GLU A 230 15.55 -11.74 12.32
CA GLU A 230 15.46 -10.77 11.22
C GLU A 230 14.00 -10.40 10.91
N ALA A 231 13.04 -11.23 11.34
CA ALA A 231 11.63 -11.00 11.12
C ALA A 231 11.18 -9.66 11.72
N LEU A 232 10.68 -8.78 10.85
CA LEU A 232 10.10 -7.50 11.26
C LEU A 232 8.89 -7.75 12.17
N ASN A 233 8.88 -7.11 13.32
CA ASN A 233 7.79 -7.27 14.27
C ASN A 233 6.61 -6.37 13.93
N PHE A 234 5.46 -6.98 13.65
CA PHE A 234 4.16 -6.30 13.66
C PHE A 234 3.38 -6.74 14.90
N ASP A 235 2.75 -5.78 15.57
CA ASP A 235 1.77 -6.08 16.63
C ASP A 235 0.40 -6.30 15.99
N ASP A 236 -0.09 -7.54 16.00
CA ASP A 236 -1.45 -7.90 15.57
C ASP A 236 -2.36 -8.29 16.75
N ARG A 237 -2.03 -7.85 17.97
CA ARG A 237 -2.77 -8.14 19.22
C ARG A 237 -2.96 -9.65 19.44
N ASP A 238 -1.85 -10.38 19.47
CA ASP A 238 -1.81 -11.81 19.73
C ASP A 238 -2.65 -12.63 18.72
N GLY A 239 -2.58 -12.27 17.44
CA GLY A 239 -3.29 -13.01 16.38
C GLY A 239 -4.75 -12.64 16.20
N GLU A 240 -5.18 -11.42 16.55
CA GLU A 240 -6.56 -10.97 16.34
C GLU A 240 -6.95 -11.00 14.86
N ARG A 241 -8.16 -11.46 14.55
CA ARG A 241 -8.67 -11.60 13.18
C ARG A 241 -10.02 -10.92 13.00
N PHE A 242 -10.27 -10.47 11.78
CA PHE A 242 -11.45 -9.67 11.45
C PHE A 242 -12.20 -10.24 10.26
N ALA A 243 -13.53 -10.16 10.33
CA ALA A 243 -14.35 -10.07 9.12
C ALA A 243 -14.26 -8.63 8.62
N VAL A 244 -13.87 -8.45 7.37
CA VAL A 244 -13.77 -7.13 6.73
C VAL A 244 -14.90 -7.02 5.71
N ASN A 245 -15.73 -6.00 5.86
CA ASN A 245 -16.78 -5.66 4.92
C ASN A 245 -16.49 -4.31 4.27
N ILE A 246 -16.59 -4.23 2.96
CA ILE A 246 -16.46 -3.02 2.17
C ILE A 246 -17.85 -2.53 1.81
N VAL A 247 -18.12 -1.26 2.06
CA VAL A 247 -19.36 -0.63 1.63
C VAL A 247 -19.31 -0.42 0.11
N THR A 248 -20.19 -1.11 -0.61
CA THR A 248 -20.34 -1.00 -2.08
C THR A 248 -21.47 -0.06 -2.49
N ASP A 249 -22.32 0.37 -1.55
CA ASP A 249 -23.40 1.32 -1.83
C ASP A 249 -22.86 2.75 -1.93
N GLY A 250 -23.27 3.45 -2.98
CA GLY A 250 -22.88 4.83 -3.28
C GLY A 250 -22.43 4.98 -4.74
N CYS A 251 -22.05 6.19 -5.14
CA CYS A 251 -21.50 6.46 -6.46
C CYS A 251 -20.15 7.18 -6.33
N HIS A 252 -19.20 6.90 -7.23
CA HIS A 252 -17.99 7.71 -7.31
C HIS A 252 -18.33 9.18 -7.58
N GLY A 253 -17.66 10.11 -6.90
CA GLY A 253 -17.84 11.54 -7.10
C GLY A 253 -17.19 12.41 -6.04
N GLU A 254 -17.42 13.72 -6.17
CA GLU A 254 -16.88 14.78 -5.33
C GLU A 254 -17.86 15.28 -4.26
N ASP A 255 -19.04 14.67 -4.11
CA ASP A 255 -20.00 15.09 -3.09
C ASP A 255 -20.26 13.93 -2.13
N VAL A 256 -20.07 14.16 -0.83
CA VAL A 256 -20.32 13.17 0.22
C VAL A 256 -21.77 12.69 0.19
N SER A 257 -22.71 13.53 -0.26
CA SER A 257 -24.11 13.13 -0.43
C SER A 257 -24.29 12.06 -1.51
N THR A 258 -23.40 12.03 -2.50
CA THR A 258 -23.40 11.08 -3.62
C THR A 258 -22.52 9.88 -3.33
N THR A 259 -21.33 10.08 -2.75
CA THR A 259 -20.42 8.99 -2.42
C THR A 259 -20.89 8.18 -1.22
N GLY A 260 -21.62 8.79 -0.30
CA GLY A 260 -21.98 8.15 0.96
C GLY A 260 -20.72 7.65 1.69
N GLN A 261 -20.68 6.34 1.95
CA GLN A 261 -19.53 5.64 2.53
C GLN A 261 -18.89 4.63 1.57
N LEU A 262 -19.11 4.78 0.26
CA LEU A 262 -18.52 3.90 -0.77
C LEU A 262 -17.02 3.68 -0.51
N GLY A 263 -16.59 2.42 -0.52
CA GLY A 263 -15.19 2.03 -0.26
C GLY A 263 -14.78 1.97 1.22
N ARG A 264 -15.66 2.33 2.17
CA ARG A 264 -15.34 2.24 3.60
C ARG A 264 -15.11 0.78 3.99
N SER A 265 -13.96 0.50 4.62
CA SER A 265 -13.65 -0.79 5.23
C SER A 265 -14.14 -0.84 6.67
N ILE A 266 -14.98 -1.82 6.99
CA ILE A 266 -15.53 -2.08 8.32
C ILE A 266 -14.94 -3.40 8.82
N ALA A 267 -14.10 -3.35 9.85
CA ALA A 267 -13.52 -4.52 10.48
C ALA A 267 -14.30 -4.92 11.74
N THR A 268 -14.76 -6.16 11.80
CA THR A 268 -15.44 -6.74 12.97
C THR A 268 -14.61 -7.91 13.51
N PRO A 269 -14.21 -7.91 14.80
CA PRO A 269 -13.44 -9.02 15.38
C PRO A 269 -14.19 -10.35 15.23
N VAL A 270 -13.47 -11.42 14.91
CA VAL A 270 -14.01 -12.78 14.79
C VAL A 270 -13.19 -13.78 15.60
N VAL A 271 -13.84 -14.86 16.01
CA VAL A 271 -13.17 -16.03 16.59
C VAL A 271 -12.83 -16.99 15.45
N GLY A 272 -11.54 -17.25 15.24
CA GLY A 272 -11.07 -18.18 14.22
C GLY A 272 -10.45 -17.48 13.00
N PRO A 273 -10.49 -18.11 11.80
CA PRO A 273 -9.87 -17.56 10.61
C PRO A 273 -10.51 -16.24 10.19
N GLY A 274 -9.68 -15.31 9.74
CA GLY A 274 -10.10 -14.01 9.22
C GLY A 274 -8.89 -13.20 8.78
N VAL A 275 -9.12 -11.93 8.48
CA VAL A 275 -8.09 -11.01 8.01
C VAL A 275 -7.23 -10.54 9.19
N ALA A 276 -5.91 -10.52 9.02
CA ALA A 276 -5.00 -9.87 9.95
C ALA A 276 -4.90 -8.37 9.64
N ILE A 277 -5.07 -7.53 10.67
CA ILE A 277 -4.95 -6.06 10.54
C ILE A 277 -4.03 -5.57 11.67
N PRO A 278 -2.73 -5.35 11.40
CA PRO A 278 -1.77 -4.98 12.42
C PRO A 278 -2.05 -3.60 13.04
N ARG A 279 -1.75 -3.48 14.33
CA ARG A 279 -1.87 -2.25 15.11
C ARG A 279 -0.67 -1.35 15.01
N SER A 280 0.52 -1.94 14.94
CA SER A 280 1.77 -1.20 14.84
C SER A 280 2.85 -2.07 14.22
N VAL A 281 3.98 -1.45 13.90
CA VAL A 281 5.18 -2.08 13.39
C VAL A 281 6.38 -1.50 14.14
N ASP A 282 7.44 -2.30 14.31
CA ASP A 282 8.73 -1.77 14.76
C ASP A 282 9.27 -0.77 13.71
N LEU A 283 9.08 0.53 13.99
CA LEU A 283 9.42 1.61 13.08
C LEU A 283 10.92 1.69 12.81
N ASP A 284 11.76 1.46 13.82
CA ASP A 284 13.21 1.56 13.67
C ASP A 284 13.73 0.41 12.79
N ALA A 285 13.24 -0.82 13.02
CA ALA A 285 13.57 -1.97 12.20
C ALA A 285 13.03 -1.81 10.76
N PHE A 286 11.80 -1.32 10.60
CA PHE A 286 11.24 -1.06 9.27
C PHE A 286 12.08 -0.05 8.48
N TRP A 287 12.44 1.10 9.09
CA TRP A 287 13.27 2.10 8.41
C TRP A 287 14.69 1.60 8.15
N ALA A 288 15.24 0.73 9.01
CA ALA A 288 16.52 0.06 8.75
C ALA A 288 16.44 -0.79 7.48
N ILE A 289 15.41 -1.63 7.33
CA ILE A 289 15.19 -2.44 6.13
C ILE A 289 15.10 -1.56 4.87
N ILE A 290 14.33 -0.47 4.92
CA ILE A 290 14.22 0.46 3.78
C ILE A 290 15.58 1.02 3.41
N LEU A 291 16.37 1.50 4.38
CA LEU A 291 17.67 2.09 4.11
C LEU A 291 18.70 1.08 3.61
N ASP A 292 18.65 -0.16 4.10
CA ASP A 292 19.48 -1.26 3.61
C ASP A 292 19.12 -1.59 2.15
N CYS A 293 17.83 -1.63 1.81
CA CYS A 293 17.39 -1.80 0.41
C CYS A 293 17.89 -0.67 -0.50
N VAL A 294 17.87 0.59 -0.05
CA VAL A 294 18.41 1.72 -0.82
C VAL A 294 19.92 1.59 -0.99
N GLN A 295 20.64 1.16 0.05
CA GLN A 295 22.08 0.94 -0.04
C GLN A 295 22.43 -0.20 -1.01
N LEU A 296 21.72 -1.32 -0.93
CA LEU A 296 21.89 -2.44 -1.87
C LEU A 296 21.65 -2.00 -3.33
N ALA A 297 20.68 -1.11 -3.55
CA ALA A 297 20.39 -0.57 -4.87
C ALA A 297 21.51 0.36 -5.38
N ASP A 298 22.13 1.17 -4.51
CA ASP A 298 23.34 1.92 -4.84
C ASP A 298 24.49 1.00 -5.24
N ASP A 299 24.76 -0.03 -4.43
CA ASP A 299 25.86 -0.97 -4.66
C ASP A 299 25.66 -1.72 -5.98
N CYS A 300 24.42 -2.13 -6.28
CA CYS A 300 24.05 -2.75 -7.55
C CYS A 300 24.25 -1.81 -8.74
N ASN A 301 23.94 -0.52 -8.61
CA ASN A 301 24.17 0.46 -9.67
C ASN A 301 25.67 0.73 -9.87
N ALA A 302 26.45 0.83 -8.79
CA ALA A 302 27.90 1.01 -8.83
C ALA A 302 28.61 -0.20 -9.46
N ALA A 303 28.09 -1.42 -9.27
CA ALA A 303 28.64 -2.62 -9.88
C ALA A 303 28.32 -2.74 -11.40
N ARG A 304 27.35 -1.97 -11.90
CA ARG A 304 26.94 -1.94 -13.33
C ARG A 304 27.61 -0.82 -14.13
N SER A 305 28.17 0.18 -13.45
CA SER A 305 28.89 1.34 -14.03
C SER A 305 30.37 1.05 -14.23
#